data_AF-A0A383B7A2-F1
#
_entry.id   AF-A0A383B7A2-F1
#
_cell.length_a   1.000
_cell.length_b   1.000
_cell.length_c   1.000
_cell.angle_alpha   90.00
_cell.angle_beta   90.00
_cell.angle_gamma   90.00
#
_symmetry.space_group_name_H-M   'P 1'
#
loop_
_entity.id
_entity.type
_entity.pdbx_description
1 polymer ?
#
loop_
_entity_poly.entity_id
_entity_poly.type
_entity_poly.pdbx_seq_one_letter_code
_entity_poly.pdbx_strand_id
1 'polypeptide(L)'
;MQLNQQYQKFMRGGYPQWDELTKFERRHVNRLKEVFISRLGKWGDPASDKSVIPFMTEYGRCLGYTHQWQGSQHQDLQPSCMASVDDPLEYGRANDMGWRTFRTKLESDPLLPNEIICPYPKVQCVDCGMCDGKDSKFKKNIAVNAHGVRYKVNRYKGYRTQLELPVV
;
A
#
# COMPACT_ATOMS: atom_id res chain seq x y z
N MET A 1 21.32 -20.61 -3.15
CA MET A 1 20.53 -19.41 -3.54
C MET A 1 21.50 -18.39 -4.11
N GLN A 2 21.56 -18.20 -5.43
CA GLN A 2 22.44 -17.20 -6.04
C GLN A 2 21.89 -15.81 -5.70
N LEU A 3 22.59 -15.07 -4.84
CA LEU A 3 22.23 -13.67 -4.57
C LEU A 3 22.37 -12.85 -5.86
N ASN A 4 21.47 -11.89 -6.10
CA ASN A 4 21.46 -11.14 -7.35
C ASN A 4 22.75 -10.31 -7.53
N GLN A 5 23.07 -9.94 -8.77
CA GLN A 5 24.30 -9.21 -9.11
C GLN A 5 24.40 -7.86 -8.38
N GLN A 6 23.27 -7.19 -8.14
CA GLN A 6 23.21 -5.92 -7.42
C GLN A 6 23.61 -6.09 -5.94
N TYR A 7 23.14 -7.12 -5.27
CA TYR A 7 23.49 -7.46 -3.90
C TYR A 7 24.97 -7.83 -3.79
N GLN A 8 25.48 -8.63 -4.74
CA GLN A 8 26.90 -8.96 -4.80
C GLN A 8 27.79 -7.73 -5.03
N LYS A 9 27.33 -6.74 -5.80
CA LYS A 9 28.03 -5.46 -5.95
C LYS A 9 27.97 -4.64 -4.65
N PHE A 10 26.83 -4.62 -3.96
CA PHE A 10 26.66 -3.95 -2.68
C PHE A 10 27.59 -4.51 -1.61
N MET A 11 27.62 -5.84 -1.44
CA MET A 11 28.50 -6.50 -0.47
C MET A 11 30.00 -6.27 -0.75
N ARG A 12 30.36 -5.94 -1.99
CA ARG A 12 31.73 -5.59 -2.39
C ARG A 12 32.04 -4.09 -2.28
N GLY A 13 31.12 -3.27 -1.75
CA GLY A 13 31.31 -1.83 -1.64
C GLY A 13 31.29 -1.10 -2.99
N GLY A 14 30.70 -1.70 -4.04
CA GLY A 14 30.73 -1.14 -5.39
C GLY A 14 29.80 0.07 -5.61
N TYR A 15 29.15 0.58 -4.57
CA TYR A 15 28.32 1.78 -4.59
C TYR A 15 28.92 2.82 -3.65
N PRO A 16 29.00 4.09 -4.08
CA PRO A 16 29.51 5.15 -3.22
C PRO A 16 28.61 5.36 -1.99
N GLN A 17 29.23 5.56 -0.84
CA GLN A 17 28.55 5.94 0.40
C GLN A 17 28.12 7.40 0.36
N TRP A 18 27.19 7.80 1.24
CA TRP A 18 26.60 9.15 1.24
C TRP A 18 27.63 10.28 1.39
N ASP A 19 28.63 10.06 2.22
CA ASP A 19 29.75 10.95 2.49
C ASP A 19 30.72 11.04 1.30
N GLU A 20 30.86 9.98 0.51
CA GLU A 20 31.66 9.93 -0.71
C GLU A 20 31.05 10.70 -1.89
N LEU A 21 29.74 11.01 -1.84
CA LEU A 21 29.05 11.75 -2.89
C LEU A 21 29.52 13.21 -2.97
N THR A 22 29.52 13.77 -4.17
CA THR A 22 29.67 15.22 -4.38
C THR A 22 28.41 15.98 -3.91
N LYS A 23 28.54 17.30 -3.73
CA LYS A 23 27.38 18.17 -3.43
C LYS A 23 26.30 18.08 -4.53
N PHE A 24 26.70 17.92 -5.79
CA PHE A 24 25.78 17.78 -6.91
C PHE A 24 25.01 16.45 -6.86
N GLU A 25 25.70 15.34 -6.58
CA GLU A 25 25.09 14.02 -6.46
C GLU A 25 24.15 13.95 -5.26
N ARG A 26 24.55 14.46 -4.09
CA ARG A 26 23.64 14.56 -2.93
C ARG A 26 22.38 15.37 -3.26
N ARG A 27 22.51 16.48 -4.00
CA ARG A 27 21.35 17.25 -4.48
C ARG A 27 20.48 16.44 -5.43
N HIS A 28 21.08 15.61 -6.29
CA HIS A 28 20.32 14.72 -7.17
C HIS A 28 19.56 13.66 -6.37
N VAL A 29 20.20 12.97 -5.42
CA VAL A 29 19.55 11.98 -4.55
C VAL A 29 18.44 12.61 -3.72
N ASN A 30 18.64 13.82 -3.16
CA ASN A 30 17.59 14.52 -2.44
C ASN A 30 16.38 14.87 -3.32
N ARG A 31 16.60 15.25 -4.58
CA ARG A 31 15.51 15.45 -5.54
C ARG A 31 14.79 14.14 -5.87
N LEU A 32 15.50 13.01 -5.90
CA LEU A 32 14.84 11.72 -6.04
C LEU A 32 13.89 11.46 -4.87
N LYS A 33 14.20 11.90 -3.64
CA LYS A 33 13.27 11.76 -2.51
C LYS A 33 11.93 12.49 -2.71
N GLU A 34 11.91 13.54 -3.52
CA GLU A 34 10.70 14.32 -3.81
C GLU A 34 9.77 13.62 -4.82
N VAL A 35 10.32 12.72 -5.66
CA VAL A 35 9.58 12.02 -6.72
C VAL A 35 9.46 10.51 -6.48
N PHE A 36 10.26 9.97 -5.56
CA PHE A 36 10.27 8.54 -5.29
C PHE A 36 9.06 8.13 -4.47
N ILE A 37 8.40 7.08 -4.95
CA ILE A 37 7.24 6.50 -4.30
C ILE A 37 7.50 5.01 -4.11
N SER A 38 7.58 4.60 -2.85
CA SER A 38 7.68 3.21 -2.46
C SER A 38 6.29 2.58 -2.50
N ARG A 39 6.16 1.36 -3.06
CA ARG A 39 4.91 0.59 -3.03
C ARG A 39 5.03 -0.59 -2.08
N LEU A 40 4.67 -0.35 -0.82
CA LEU A 40 4.55 -1.37 0.23
C LEU A 40 3.34 -2.26 -0.12
N GLY A 41 3.45 -3.59 -0.01
CA GLY A 41 2.40 -4.51 -0.44
C GLY A 41 2.61 -5.16 -1.81
N LYS A 42 3.51 -4.63 -2.68
CA LYS A 42 3.78 -5.24 -4.00
C LYS A 42 4.47 -6.60 -3.89
N TRP A 43 5.36 -6.75 -2.92
CA TRP A 43 6.22 -7.94 -2.75
C TRP A 43 5.91 -8.73 -1.48
N GLY A 44 4.80 -8.40 -0.80
CA GLY A 44 4.42 -8.97 0.48
C GLY A 44 3.74 -7.95 1.38
N ASP A 45 3.01 -8.44 2.36
CA ASP A 45 2.32 -7.59 3.33
C ASP A 45 3.35 -6.84 4.21
N PRO A 46 3.24 -5.51 4.36
CA PRO A 46 4.17 -4.73 5.19
C PRO A 46 4.20 -5.16 6.66
N ALA A 47 3.14 -5.80 7.14
CA ALA A 47 3.09 -6.34 8.50
C ALA A 47 4.03 -7.53 8.75
N SER A 48 4.45 -8.23 7.68
CA SER A 48 5.37 -9.36 7.79
C SER A 48 6.79 -8.94 8.17
N ASP A 49 7.21 -7.74 7.77
CA ASP A 49 8.50 -7.16 8.17
C ASP A 49 8.40 -5.62 8.15
N LYS A 50 8.38 -5.04 9.35
CA LYS A 50 8.25 -3.59 9.53
C LYS A 50 9.59 -2.86 9.55
N SER A 51 10.71 -3.58 9.63
CA SER A 51 12.05 -2.99 9.83
C SER A 51 12.45 -2.03 8.71
N VAL A 52 11.95 -2.27 7.50
CA VAL A 52 12.24 -1.46 6.31
C VAL A 52 11.37 -0.21 6.19
N ILE A 53 10.24 -0.14 6.91
CA ILE A 53 9.24 0.93 6.70
C ILE A 53 9.79 2.31 7.06
N PRO A 54 10.45 2.53 8.22
CA PRO A 54 11.00 3.85 8.55
C PRO A 54 11.95 4.38 7.48
N PHE A 55 12.82 3.50 6.97
CA PHE A 55 13.73 3.83 5.87
C PHE A 55 12.95 4.20 4.60
N MET A 56 11.95 3.42 4.20
CA MET A 56 11.16 3.73 2.99
C MET A 56 10.40 5.06 3.10
N THR A 57 9.89 5.39 4.29
CA THR A 57 9.15 6.64 4.55
C THR A 57 10.03 7.88 4.68
N GLU A 58 11.30 7.73 5.09
CA GLU A 58 12.25 8.84 5.16
C GLU A 58 12.63 9.36 3.76
N TYR A 59 12.69 8.46 2.77
CA TYR A 59 13.16 8.77 1.42
C TYR A 59 12.05 9.10 0.43
N GLY A 60 10.79 9.14 0.87
CA GLY A 60 9.68 9.50 -0.01
C GLY A 60 8.34 9.01 0.50
N ARG A 61 7.32 9.17 -0.34
CA ARG A 61 5.96 8.74 0.00
C ARG A 61 5.85 7.23 -0.12
N CYS A 62 5.04 6.63 0.74
CA CYS A 62 4.83 5.19 0.76
C CYS A 62 3.39 4.86 0.45
N LEU A 63 3.15 4.25 -0.71
CA LEU A 63 1.85 3.67 -1.03
C LEU A 63 1.79 2.28 -0.44
N GLY A 64 0.95 2.07 0.55
CA GLY A 64 0.92 0.83 1.32
C GLY A 64 -0.47 0.41 1.73
N TYR A 65 -0.69 -0.90 1.77
CA TYR A 65 -1.82 -1.49 2.45
C TYR A 65 -1.42 -2.81 3.09
N THR A 66 -2.08 -3.15 4.19
CA THR A 66 -1.87 -4.39 4.94
C THR A 66 -3.20 -5.10 5.16
N HIS A 67 -3.17 -6.43 5.04
CA HIS A 67 -4.26 -7.33 5.42
C HIS A 67 -4.25 -7.64 6.92
N GLN A 68 -3.17 -7.33 7.65
CA GLN A 68 -3.03 -7.60 9.09
C GLN A 68 -3.52 -6.44 9.97
N TRP A 69 -4.32 -5.52 9.41
CA TRP A 69 -4.79 -4.29 10.09
C TRP A 69 -5.63 -4.55 11.34
N GLN A 70 -6.22 -5.74 11.49
CA GLN A 70 -7.01 -6.11 12.67
C GLN A 70 -6.15 -6.39 13.90
N GLY A 71 -4.88 -6.79 13.71
CA GLY A 71 -3.98 -7.12 14.81
C GLY A 71 -3.57 -5.88 15.60
N SER A 72 -3.75 -5.91 16.92
CA SER A 72 -3.34 -4.80 17.80
C SER A 72 -1.84 -4.48 17.67
N GLN A 73 -1.02 -5.49 17.37
CA GLN A 73 0.41 -5.34 17.13
C GLN A 73 0.75 -4.63 15.81
N HIS A 74 -0.21 -4.32 14.93
CA HIS A 74 0.02 -3.72 13.62
C HIS A 74 -0.56 -2.31 13.47
N GLN A 75 -1.10 -1.72 14.55
CA GLN A 75 -1.69 -0.37 14.51
C GLN A 75 -0.66 0.73 14.24
N ASP A 76 0.61 0.47 14.54
CA ASP A 76 1.77 1.31 14.20
C ASP A 76 1.98 1.49 12.69
N LEU A 77 1.33 0.67 11.84
CA LEU A 77 1.39 0.81 10.40
C LEU A 77 0.40 1.85 9.84
N GLN A 78 -0.58 2.30 10.63
CA GLN A 78 -1.59 3.29 10.19
C GLN A 78 -0.97 4.53 9.51
N PRO A 79 0.11 5.14 10.00
CA PRO A 79 0.72 6.31 9.36
C PRO A 79 1.15 6.06 7.91
N SER A 80 1.60 4.84 7.60
CA SER A 80 2.27 4.49 6.34
C SER A 80 1.46 3.54 5.44
N CYS A 81 0.40 2.93 5.96
CA CYS A 81 -0.40 1.92 5.28
C CYS A 81 -1.89 2.15 5.47
N MET A 82 -2.66 1.70 4.49
CA MET A 82 -4.12 1.60 4.56
C MET A 82 -4.54 0.18 4.94
N ALA A 83 -5.72 0.02 5.53
CA ALA A 83 -6.31 -1.29 5.76
C ALA A 83 -6.79 -1.87 4.41
N SER A 84 -6.28 -3.04 4.02
CA SER A 84 -6.83 -3.79 2.90
C SER A 84 -8.09 -4.52 3.37
N VAL A 85 -9.24 -4.15 2.82
CA VAL A 85 -10.55 -4.67 3.23
C VAL A 85 -11.32 -5.19 2.02
N ASP A 86 -12.22 -6.12 2.26
CA ASP A 86 -12.93 -6.81 1.18
C ASP A 86 -14.44 -6.55 1.18
N ASP A 87 -15.00 -6.01 2.27
CA ASP A 87 -16.44 -5.78 2.42
C ASP A 87 -16.78 -4.50 3.23
N PRO A 88 -18.06 -4.07 3.26
CA PRO A 88 -18.49 -2.88 4.00
C PRO A 88 -18.37 -2.98 5.54
N LEU A 89 -18.44 -4.17 6.12
CA LEU A 89 -18.29 -4.36 7.57
C LEU A 89 -16.83 -4.17 7.98
N GLU A 90 -15.89 -4.73 7.23
CA GLU A 90 -14.46 -4.46 7.40
C GLU A 90 -14.12 -3.00 7.19
N TYR A 91 -14.71 -2.36 6.18
CA TYR A 91 -14.56 -0.92 5.94
C TYR A 91 -14.94 -0.10 7.17
N GLY A 92 -16.11 -0.37 7.76
CA GLY A 92 -16.58 0.31 8.98
C GLY A 92 -15.59 0.11 10.13
N ARG A 93 -15.28 -1.16 10.45
CA ARG A 93 -14.35 -1.51 11.54
C ARG A 93 -12.98 -0.86 11.39
N ALA A 94 -12.41 -0.88 10.19
CA ALA A 94 -11.11 -0.28 9.94
C ALA A 94 -11.14 1.24 10.14
N ASN A 95 -12.18 1.93 9.65
CA ASN A 95 -12.34 3.37 9.89
C ASN A 95 -12.54 3.69 11.38
N ASP A 96 -13.32 2.90 12.11
CA ASP A 96 -13.53 3.06 13.55
C ASP A 96 -12.22 2.89 14.34
N MET A 97 -11.33 2.02 13.87
CA MET A 97 -9.97 1.86 14.38
C MET A 97 -9.00 2.95 13.92
N GLY A 98 -9.47 3.91 13.12
CA GLY A 98 -8.71 5.07 12.64
C GLY A 98 -7.90 4.83 11.37
N TRP A 99 -8.07 3.69 10.69
CA TRP A 99 -7.42 3.43 9.40
C TRP A 99 -8.13 4.16 8.27
N ARG A 100 -7.37 4.52 7.23
CA ARG A 100 -7.92 4.66 5.88
C ARG A 100 -7.96 3.28 5.22
N THR A 101 -8.89 3.04 4.31
CA THR A 101 -9.12 1.73 3.70
C THR A 101 -8.82 1.71 2.20
N PHE A 102 -8.21 0.63 1.74
CA PHE A 102 -8.19 0.21 0.35
C PHE A 102 -9.14 -0.99 0.22
N ARG A 103 -10.34 -0.76 -0.31
CA ARG A 103 -11.40 -1.77 -0.42
C ARG A 103 -11.42 -2.39 -1.80
N THR A 104 -11.32 -3.71 -1.87
CA THR A 104 -11.75 -4.45 -3.06
C THR A 104 -13.27 -4.57 -3.01
N LYS A 105 -13.97 -4.27 -4.10
CA LYS A 105 -15.44 -4.36 -4.18
C LYS A 105 -15.92 -5.10 -5.43
N LEU A 106 -17.15 -5.60 -5.41
CA LEU A 106 -17.82 -6.03 -6.63
C LEU A 106 -18.18 -4.81 -7.48
N GLU A 107 -18.28 -4.96 -8.79
CA GLU A 107 -18.64 -3.84 -9.67
C GLU A 107 -20.02 -3.23 -9.34
N SER A 108 -20.96 -4.09 -8.93
CA SER A 108 -22.30 -3.72 -8.46
C SER A 108 -22.33 -3.00 -7.11
N ASP A 109 -21.33 -3.16 -6.27
CA ASP A 109 -21.33 -2.57 -4.93
C ASP A 109 -21.26 -1.04 -5.04
N PRO A 110 -22.02 -0.27 -4.23
CA PRO A 110 -21.86 1.17 -4.19
C PRO A 110 -20.51 1.56 -3.59
N LEU A 111 -20.11 2.82 -3.82
CA LEU A 111 -19.08 3.47 -3.00
C LEU A 111 -19.66 3.79 -1.61
N LEU A 112 -18.84 3.62 -0.58
CA LEU A 112 -19.21 3.93 0.80
C LEU A 112 -18.93 5.41 1.14
N PRO A 113 -19.47 5.95 2.24
CA PRO A 113 -19.22 7.34 2.64
C PRO A 113 -17.73 7.63 2.79
N ASN A 114 -17.25 8.74 2.22
CA ASN A 114 -15.82 9.12 2.21
C ASN A 114 -14.89 8.20 1.39
N GLU A 115 -15.44 7.35 0.52
CA GLU A 115 -14.72 6.48 -0.40
C GLU A 115 -14.72 7.05 -1.84
N ILE A 116 -13.63 6.85 -2.59
CA ILE A 116 -13.54 7.17 -4.02
C ILE A 116 -13.03 5.96 -4.79
N ILE A 117 -13.39 5.86 -6.07
CA ILE A 117 -12.84 4.83 -6.95
C ILE A 117 -11.37 5.13 -7.28
N CYS A 118 -10.52 4.10 -7.26
CA CYS A 118 -9.14 4.20 -7.72
C CYS A 118 -9.10 4.71 -9.17
N PRO A 119 -8.33 5.78 -9.47
CA PRO A 119 -8.31 6.36 -10.81
C PRO A 119 -7.45 5.56 -11.81
N TYR A 120 -6.73 4.53 -11.36
CA TYR A 120 -5.98 3.65 -12.25
C TYR A 120 -6.93 2.86 -13.17
N PRO A 121 -6.60 2.67 -14.47
CA PRO A 121 -5.35 3.00 -15.15
C PRO A 121 -5.27 4.42 -15.75
N LYS A 122 -6.29 5.26 -15.57
CA LYS A 122 -6.31 6.62 -16.14
C LYS A 122 -5.22 7.52 -15.54
N VAL A 123 -4.93 7.35 -14.25
CA VAL A 123 -3.82 8.04 -13.54
C VAL A 123 -2.88 7.00 -12.96
N GLN A 124 -1.58 7.12 -13.23
CA GLN A 124 -0.58 6.21 -12.69
C GLN A 124 -0.39 6.41 -11.19
N CYS A 125 -0.03 5.35 -10.47
CA CYS A 125 0.12 5.41 -9.01
C CYS A 125 1.19 6.41 -8.56
N VAL A 126 2.23 6.60 -9.38
CA VAL A 126 3.31 7.58 -9.12
C VAL A 126 2.78 9.03 -9.15
N ASP A 127 1.78 9.31 -9.97
CA ASP A 127 1.17 10.64 -10.06
C ASP A 127 0.03 10.83 -9.05
N CYS A 128 -0.75 9.76 -8.82
CA CYS A 128 -1.90 9.78 -7.91
C CYS A 128 -1.46 9.87 -6.44
N GLY A 129 -0.68 8.88 -6.00
CA GLY A 129 -0.18 8.79 -4.63
C GLY A 129 -1.22 8.76 -3.52
N MET A 130 -2.51 8.48 -3.76
CA MET A 130 -3.53 8.57 -2.70
C MET A 130 -3.46 7.47 -1.65
N CYS A 131 -2.82 6.34 -1.96
CA CYS A 131 -2.74 5.17 -1.08
C CYS A 131 -1.67 5.29 0.04
N ASP A 132 -1.50 6.47 0.62
CA ASP A 132 -0.33 6.90 1.40
C ASP A 132 -0.60 6.97 2.91
N GLY A 133 -1.12 5.89 3.49
CA GLY A 133 -1.41 5.79 4.92
C GLY A 133 -2.38 6.86 5.47
N LYS A 134 -2.57 6.88 6.79
CA LYS A 134 -3.48 7.79 7.50
C LYS A 134 -2.99 9.24 7.50
N ASP A 135 -1.69 9.43 7.63
CA ASP A 135 -1.09 10.76 7.82
C ASP A 135 -0.94 11.52 6.50
N SER A 136 -1.31 10.90 5.38
CA SER A 136 -1.36 11.57 4.08
C SER A 136 -2.16 12.87 4.11
N LYS A 137 -1.80 13.80 3.21
CA LYS A 137 -2.67 14.91 2.83
C LYS A 137 -4.01 14.44 2.25
N PHE A 138 -4.06 13.22 1.71
CA PHE A 138 -5.29 12.61 1.22
C PHE A 138 -6.08 11.97 2.35
N LYS A 139 -7.38 12.25 2.42
CA LYS A 139 -8.25 11.78 3.51
C LYS A 139 -9.35 10.81 3.07
N LYS A 140 -9.45 10.54 1.76
CA LYS A 140 -10.45 9.62 1.21
C LYS A 140 -10.00 8.17 1.34
N ASN A 141 -10.96 7.29 1.54
CA ASN A 141 -10.78 5.86 1.35
C ASN A 141 -10.79 5.52 -0.14
N ILE A 142 -10.17 4.41 -0.51
CA ILE A 142 -10.00 4.00 -1.91
C ILE A 142 -10.75 2.70 -2.14
N ALA A 143 -11.63 2.66 -3.13
CA ALA A 143 -12.22 1.44 -3.65
C ALA A 143 -11.56 1.01 -4.95
N VAL A 144 -11.54 -0.28 -5.21
CA VAL A 144 -11.21 -0.83 -6.53
C VAL A 144 -12.17 -1.96 -6.86
N ASN A 145 -12.66 -1.99 -8.11
CA ASN A 145 -13.43 -3.14 -8.58
C ASN A 145 -12.50 -4.35 -8.65
N ALA A 146 -12.96 -5.51 -8.18
CA ALA A 146 -12.22 -6.76 -8.24
C ALA A 146 -11.78 -7.07 -9.68
N HIS A 147 -10.48 -7.23 -9.89
CA HIS A 147 -9.88 -7.46 -11.20
C HIS A 147 -8.66 -8.39 -11.08
N GLY A 148 -8.11 -8.81 -12.22
CA GLY A 148 -6.98 -9.72 -12.30
C GLY A 148 -7.35 -11.10 -12.83
N VAL A 149 -6.68 -12.14 -12.33
CA VAL A 149 -6.87 -13.50 -12.85
C VAL A 149 -8.28 -14.01 -12.57
N ARG A 150 -8.98 -14.47 -13.61
CA ARG A 150 -10.41 -14.84 -13.59
C ARG A 150 -10.80 -15.74 -12.42
N TYR A 151 -10.02 -16.79 -12.12
CA TYR A 151 -10.36 -17.70 -11.02
C TYR A 151 -10.30 -17.02 -9.64
N LYS A 152 -9.39 -16.06 -9.43
CA LYS A 152 -9.30 -15.29 -8.17
C LYS A 152 -10.49 -14.35 -8.04
N VAL A 153 -10.85 -13.68 -9.14
CA VAL A 153 -12.03 -12.80 -9.19
C VAL A 153 -13.30 -13.61 -8.92
N ASN A 154 -13.46 -14.79 -9.53
CA ASN A 154 -14.60 -15.67 -9.27
C ASN A 154 -14.65 -16.16 -7.82
N ARG A 155 -13.51 -16.49 -7.22
CA ARG A 155 -13.43 -16.87 -5.80
C ARG A 155 -13.85 -15.72 -4.89
N TYR A 156 -13.37 -14.51 -5.16
CA TYR A 156 -13.77 -13.31 -4.43
C TYR A 156 -15.26 -13.05 -4.56
N LYS A 157 -15.83 -13.17 -5.77
CA LYS A 157 -17.28 -13.09 -6.01
C LYS A 157 -18.04 -14.09 -5.16
N GLY A 158 -17.65 -15.37 -5.19
CA GLY A 158 -18.29 -16.41 -4.39
C GLY A 158 -18.23 -16.12 -2.89
N TYR A 159 -17.09 -15.65 -2.38
CA TYR A 159 -16.94 -15.23 -0.99
C TYR A 159 -17.86 -14.06 -0.62
N ARG A 160 -17.91 -13.00 -1.44
CA ARG A 160 -18.77 -11.82 -1.20
C ARG A 160 -20.25 -12.17 -1.22
N THR A 161 -20.68 -13.04 -2.14
CA THR A 161 -22.07 -13.52 -2.17
C THR A 161 -22.42 -14.30 -0.90
N GLN A 162 -21.49 -15.11 -0.34
CA GLN A 162 -21.73 -15.82 0.92
C GLN A 162 -21.86 -14.89 2.12
N LEU A 163 -21.12 -13.77 2.16
CA LEU A 163 -21.24 -12.76 3.20
C LEU A 163 -22.56 -11.98 3.15
N GLU A 164 -23.16 -11.86 1.97
CA GLU A 164 -24.44 -11.17 1.74
C GLU A 164 -25.66 -12.08 1.97
N LEU A 165 -25.45 -13.40 2.06
CA LEU A 165 -26.49 -14.31 2.54
C LEU A 165 -26.70 -14.05 4.04
N PRO A 166 -27.94 -13.95 4.52
CA PRO A 166 -28.18 -13.91 5.96
C PRO A 166 -27.51 -15.13 6.58
N VAL A 167 -26.66 -14.90 7.58
CA VAL A 167 -26.11 -15.97 8.40
C VAL A 167 -27.31 -16.69 9.00
N VAL A 168 -27.55 -17.92 8.53
CA VAL A 168 -28.67 -18.77 8.95
C VAL A 168 -28.50 -19.15 10.41
#